data_AF-A0A0K9CN61-F1
#
_entry.id   AF-A0A0K9CN61-F1
#
_cell.length_a   1.000
_cell.length_b   1.000
_cell.length_c   1.000
_cell.angle_alpha   90.00
_cell.angle_beta   90.00
_cell.angle_gamma   90.00
#
_symmetry.space_group_name_H-M   'P 1'
#
loop_
_entity.id
_entity.type
_entity.pdbx_description
1 polymer ?
#
loop_
_entity_poly.entity_id
_entity_poly.type
_entity_poly.pdbx_seq_one_letter_code
_entity_poly.pdbx_strand_id
1 'polypeptide(L)' 'MLIELEDKIIELIENLDKDKFIFNFLSLYDFPKATITKLEKGVNNVSKNKNEIHLKAKLFLEKLKMIL' A
#
# COMPACT_ATOMS: atom_id res chain seq x y z
N MET A 1 11.33 -8.62 -16.00
CA MET A 1 12.67 -8.99 -15.44
C MET A 1 12.88 -8.23 -14.13
N LEU A 2 13.78 -8.66 -13.24
CA LEU A 2 14.03 -7.99 -11.95
C LEU A 2 14.29 -6.46 -12.10
N ILE A 3 15.00 -6.08 -13.16
CA ILE A 3 15.31 -4.68 -13.50
C ILE A 3 14.03 -3.84 -13.69
N GLU A 4 13.01 -4.35 -14.38
CA GLU A 4 11.76 -3.61 -14.63
C GLU A 4 10.93 -3.40 -13.35
N LEU A 5 11.07 -4.28 -12.36
CA LEU A 5 10.41 -4.11 -11.07
C LEU A 5 11.12 -3.04 -10.24
N GLU A 6 12.45 -3.02 -10.26
CA GLU A 6 13.26 -1.99 -9.59
C GLU A 6 12.95 -0.60 -10.15
N ASP A 7 12.92 -0.44 -11.48
CA ASP A 7 12.59 0.84 -12.13
C ASP A 7 11.20 1.34 -11.71
N LYS A 8 10.19 0.46 -11.66
CA LYS A 8 8.83 0.80 -11.21
C LYS A 8 8.77 1.18 -9.74
N ILE A 9 9.58 0.55 -8.89
CA ILE A 9 9.66 0.90 -7.47
C ILE A 9 10.32 2.27 -7.30
N ILE A 10 11.38 2.56 -8.08
CA ILE A 10 12.02 3.88 -8.09
C ILE A 10 11.00 4.95 -8.50
N GLU A 11 10.30 4.75 -9.61
CA GLU A 11 9.27 5.69 -10.09
C GLU A 11 8.17 5.92 -9.04
N LEU A 12 7.74 4.87 -8.35
CA LEU A 12 6.73 4.94 -7.28
C LEU A 12 7.22 5.76 -6.07
N ILE A 13 8.51 5.69 -5.74
CA ILE A 13 9.12 6.44 -4.64
C ILE A 13 9.37 7.90 -5.04
N GLU A 14 9.82 8.16 -6.26
CA GLU A 14 10.05 9.51 -6.77
C GLU A 14 8.75 10.31 -6.91
N ASN A 15 7.65 9.64 -7.29
CA ASN A 15 6.33 10.22 -7.43
C ASN A 15 5.40 9.83 -6.27
N LEU A 16 5.90 9.96 -5.04
CA LEU A 16 5.23 9.46 -3.84
C LEU A 16 3.90 10.17 -3.55
N ASP A 17 2.79 9.52 -3.90
CA ASP A 17 1.47 9.78 -3.33
C ASP A 17 1.29 8.95 -2.06
N LYS A 18 1.38 9.58 -0.88
CA LYS A 18 1.31 8.88 0.41
C LYS A 18 -0.01 8.14 0.65
N ASP A 19 -1.11 8.58 0.04
CA ASP A 19 -2.42 7.97 0.25
C ASP A 19 -2.66 6.81 -0.73
N LYS A 20 -1.96 6.79 -1.87
CA LYS A 20 -2.01 5.69 -2.86
C LYS A 20 -0.83 4.73 -2.81
N PHE A 21 0.27 5.12 -2.17
CA PHE A 21 1.56 4.41 -2.18
C PHE A 21 1.39 2.93 -1.95
N ILE A 22 0.70 2.54 -0.88
CA ILE A 22 0.62 1.12 -0.53
C ILE A 22 -0.18 0.30 -1.54
N PHE A 23 -1.21 0.87 -2.16
CA PHE A 23 -2.02 0.18 -3.15
C PHE A 23 -1.25 0.02 -4.48
N ASN A 24 -0.49 1.05 -4.86
CA ASN A 24 0.40 1.00 -6.02
C ASN A 24 1.59 0.05 -5.77
N PHE A 25 2.13 0.01 -4.56
CA PHE A 25 3.18 -0.93 -4.19
C PHE A 25 2.67 -2.38 -4.32
N LEU A 26 1.49 -2.69 -3.76
CA LEU A 26 0.91 -4.02 -3.85
C LEU A 26 0.64 -4.46 -5.30
N SER A 27 0.28 -3.54 -6.19
CA SER A 27 0.02 -3.87 -7.61
C SER A 27 1.28 -4.30 -8.35
N LEU A 28 2.47 -3.97 -7.86
CA LEU A 28 3.76 -4.45 -8.38
C LEU A 28 4.10 -5.90 -7.95
N TYR A 29 3.46 -6.42 -6.90
CA TYR A 29 3.74 -7.74 -6.30
C TYR A 29 2.60 -8.76 -6.53
N ASP A 30 1.95 -8.72 -7.70
CA ASP A 30 0.91 -9.67 -8.12
C ASP A 30 -0.29 -9.82 -7.15
N PHE A 31 -0.55 -8.82 -6.29
CA PHE A 31 -1.75 -8.84 -5.46
C PHE A 31 -3.00 -8.76 -6.34
N PRO A 32 -4.05 -9.58 -6.08
CA PRO A 32 -5.26 -9.51 -6.87
C PRO A 32 -5.88 -8.11 -6.81
N LYS A 33 -6.19 -7.52 -7.97
CA LYS A 33 -6.78 -6.18 -8.08
C LYS A 33 -8.02 -6.01 -7.21
N ALA A 34 -8.87 -7.03 -7.14
CA ALA A 34 -10.06 -7.04 -6.28
C ALA A 34 -9.72 -6.92 -4.78
N THR A 35 -8.60 -7.51 -4.32
CA THR A 35 -8.12 -7.39 -2.95
C THR A 35 -7.66 -5.96 -2.67
N ILE A 36 -6.91 -5.37 -3.59
CA ILE A 36 -6.42 -3.99 -3.49
C ILE A 36 -7.61 -3.02 -3.41
N THR A 37 -8.58 -3.11 -4.33
CA THR A 37 -9.77 -2.24 -4.33
C THR A 37 -10.61 -2.40 -3.06
N LYS A 38 -10.76 -3.62 -2.51
CA LYS A 38 -11.47 -3.82 -1.23
C LYS A 38 -10.71 -3.21 -0.06
N LEU A 39 -9.38 -3.33 -0.04
CA LEU A 39 -8.54 -2.76 1.02
C LEU A 39 -8.57 -1.22 0.96
N GLU A 40 -8.50 -0.64 -0.23
CA GLU A 40 -8.62 0.81 -0.48
C GLU A 40 -9.97 1.37 -0.01
N LYS A 41 -11.06 0.61 -0.19
CA LYS A 41 -12.39 0.96 0.33
C LYS A 41 -12.56 0.65 1.83
N GLY A 42 -11.55 0.12 2.50
CA GLY A 42 -11.58 -0.26 3.91
C GLY A 42 -12.33 -1.56 4.23
N VAL A 43 -12.86 -2.28 3.24
CA VAL A 43 -13.71 -3.48 3.45
C VAL A 43 -12.93 -4.64 4.09
N ASN A 44 -11.65 -4.78 3.75
CA ASN A 44 -10.78 -5.86 4.26
C ASN A 44 -9.72 -5.37 5.26
N ASN A 45 -9.83 -4.12 5.73
CA ASN A 45 -8.92 -3.59 6.73
C ASN A 45 -9.34 -4.10 8.11
N VAL A 46 -8.46 -4.85 8.78
CA VAL A 46 -8.76 -5.37 10.13
C VAL A 46 -8.45 -4.35 11.22
N SER A 47 -7.74 -3.26 10.90
CA SER A 47 -7.57 -2.15 11.83
C SER A 47 -8.82 -1.29 11.89
N LYS A 48 -9.10 -0.76 13.09
CA LYS A 48 -10.15 0.24 13.34
C LYS A 48 -9.60 1.67 13.28
N ASN A 49 -8.29 1.84 13.20
CA ASN A 49 -7.63 3.13 13.22
C ASN A 49 -7.54 3.70 11.80
N LYS A 50 -7.97 4.96 11.63
CA LYS A 50 -7.99 5.61 10.30
C LYS A 50 -6.61 5.77 9.65
N ASN A 51 -5.55 5.73 10.45
CA ASN A 51 -4.17 5.87 9.98
C ASN A 51 -3.49 4.53 9.66
N GLU A 52 -4.21 3.42 9.84
CA GLU A 52 -3.65 2.08 9.68
C GLU A 52 -4.33 1.34 8.53
N ILE A 53 -3.51 0.62 7.78
CA ILE A 53 -3.94 -0.34 6.77
C ILE A 53 -3.38 -1.69 7.18
N HIS A 54 -4.26 -2.59 7.61
CA HIS A 54 -3.89 -3.92 8.08
C HIS A 54 -4.67 -4.99 7.32
N LEU A 55 -3.94 -5.78 6.52
CA LEU A 55 -4.43 -7.02 5.93
C LEU A 55 -3.82 -8.20 6.69
N LYS A 56 -4.65 -8.94 7.42
CA LYS A 56 -4.23 -10.01 8.34
C LYS A 56 -3.19 -10.95 7.69
N ALA A 57 -2.05 -11.12 8.37
CA ALA A 57 -0.93 -11.99 7.97
C ALA A 57 -0.30 -11.68 6.59
N LYS A 58 -0.52 -10.48 6.05
CA LYS A 58 0.00 -10.07 4.73
C LYS A 58 0.64 -8.69 4.72
N LEU A 59 0.00 -7.72 5.36
CA LEU A 59 0.42 -6.32 5.30
C LEU A 59 0.01 -5.58 6.56
N PHE A 60 0.92 -4.77 7.08
CA PHE A 60 0.62 -3.73 8.05
C PHE A 60 1.36 -2.44 7.63
N LEU A 61 0.63 -1.33 7.57
CA LEU A 61 1.17 0.01 7.35
C LEU A 61 0.47 0.99 8.28
N GLU A 62 1.24 1.83 8.95
CA GLU A 62 0.74 2.89 9.82
C GLU A 62 1.29 4.24 9.37
N LYS A 63 0.39 5.22 9.16
CA LYS A 63 0.75 6.60 8.88
C LYS A 63 1.08 7.29 10.21
N LEU A 64 2.37 7.42 10.47
CA LEU A 64 2.87 8.15 11.63
C LEU A 64 2.45 9.62 11.55
N LYS A 65 1.87 10.13 12.63
CA LYS A 65 1.72 11.57 12.82
C LYS A 65 3.02 12.08 13.45
N MET A 66 3.70 12.98 12.75
CA MET A 66 4.78 13.74 13.38
C MET A 66 4.11 14.73 14.33
N ILE A 67 4.36 14.57 15.63
CA ILE A 67 4.00 15.57 16.64
C ILE A 67 5.15 16.59 16.60
N LEU A 68 4.86 17.81 16.17
CA LEU A 68 5.75 18.96 16.25
C LEU A 68 5.72 19.53 17.67
#